data_AF-A0A832MHA9-F1
#
_entry.id   AF-A0A832MHA9-F1
#
_cell.length_a   1.000
_cell.length_b   1.000
_cell.length_c   1.000
_cell.angle_alpha   90.00
_cell.angle_beta   90.00
_cell.angle_gamma   90.00
#
_symmetry.space_group_name_H-M   'P 1'
#
loop_
_entity.id
_entity.type
_entity.pdbx_description
1 polymer ?
#
loop_
_entity_poly.entity_id
_entity_poly.type
_entity_poly.pdbx_seq_one_letter_code
_entity_poly.pdbx_strand_id
1 'polypeptide(L)'
;NSVVSGFSGNTTRAELVVSTRNRGYDIGFRKEGDTYSLVADWFGIRDIQKDELIAQLSQRYAYHVVRAKLQQSGFSLVEETEQQDRTIHLVLRRMT
;
A
#
# COMPACT_ATOMS: atom_id res chain seq x y z
N ASN A 1 -7.82 5.78 16.78
CA ASN A 1 -6.97 4.63 17.14
C ASN A 1 -7.78 3.38 16.94
N SER A 2 -7.41 2.59 15.93
CA SER A 2 -8.16 1.41 15.55
C SER A 2 -7.30 0.19 15.91
N VAL A 3 -7.93 -0.80 16.55
CA VAL A 3 -7.27 -1.99 17.05
C VAL A 3 -7.44 -3.11 16.02
N VAL A 4 -6.38 -3.88 15.75
CA VAL A 4 -6.42 -5.04 14.85
C VAL A 4 -6.39 -6.32 15.65
N SER A 5 -7.33 -7.21 15.36
CA SER A 5 -7.43 -8.53 15.98
C SER A 5 -6.34 -9.47 15.47
N GLY A 6 -5.76 -10.23 16.40
CA GLY A 6 -4.71 -11.21 16.19
C GLY A 6 -5.07 -12.59 16.75
N PHE A 7 -4.17 -13.56 16.55
CA PHE A 7 -4.36 -14.93 17.01
C PHE A 7 -4.57 -15.03 18.54
N SER A 8 -5.47 -15.92 18.98
CA SER A 8 -5.80 -16.17 20.40
C SER A 8 -6.28 -14.95 21.19
N GLY A 9 -6.99 -14.01 20.54
CA GLY A 9 -7.54 -12.82 21.19
C GLY A 9 -6.51 -11.71 21.42
N ASN A 10 -5.29 -11.87 20.90
CA ASN A 10 -4.31 -10.79 20.87
C ASN A 10 -4.82 -9.62 20.04
N THR A 11 -4.40 -8.42 20.40
CA THR A 11 -4.72 -7.22 19.62
C THR A 11 -3.48 -6.36 19.43
N THR A 12 -3.39 -5.72 18.27
CA THR A 12 -2.31 -4.80 17.95
C THR A 12 -2.89 -3.42 17.63
N ARG A 13 -2.34 -2.38 18.25
CA ARG A 13 -2.69 -1.00 17.90
C ARG A 13 -2.11 -0.67 16.53
N ALA A 14 -2.94 -0.10 15.66
CA ALA A 14 -2.53 0.40 14.37
C ALA A 14 -3.10 1.80 14.13
N GLU A 15 -2.34 2.63 13.44
CA GLU A 15 -2.71 3.99 13.06
C GLU A 15 -3.71 3.97 11.89
N LEU A 16 -3.59 2.97 11.00
CA LEU A 16 -4.53 2.71 9.93
C LEU A 16 -5.01 1.26 10.02
N VAL A 17 -6.31 1.06 9.82
CA VAL A 17 -6.93 -0.27 9.78
C VAL A 17 -7.83 -0.34 8.55
N VAL A 18 -7.65 -1.39 7.78
CA VAL A 18 -8.40 -1.70 6.56
C VAL A 18 -9.18 -2.97 6.80
N SER A 19 -10.50 -2.87 6.77
CA SER A 19 -11.37 -4.04 6.89
C SER A 19 -11.29 -4.92 5.66
N THR A 20 -11.17 -6.23 5.87
CA THR A 20 -11.22 -7.21 4.78
C THR A 20 -12.63 -7.80 4.65
N ARG A 21 -12.83 -8.63 3.62
CA ARG A 21 -14.06 -9.42 3.48
C ARG A 21 -14.12 -10.57 4.49
N ASN A 22 -13.01 -10.92 5.13
CA ASN A 22 -12.93 -11.97 6.14
C ASN A 22 -13.32 -11.39 7.50
N ARG A 23 -14.56 -11.65 7.92
CA ARG A 23 -15.12 -11.10 9.16
C ARG A 23 -14.20 -11.37 10.37
N GLY A 24 -13.78 -10.30 11.04
CA GLY A 24 -12.92 -10.38 12.23
C GLY A 24 -11.42 -10.39 11.93
N TYR A 25 -11.03 -10.33 10.66
CA TYR A 25 -9.64 -10.33 10.22
C TYR A 25 -9.36 -9.09 9.38
N ASP A 26 -8.86 -8.05 10.05
CA ASP A 26 -8.51 -6.78 9.42
C ASP A 26 -6.99 -6.68 9.17
N ILE A 27 -6.59 -5.78 8.29
CA ILE A 27 -5.17 -5.46 8.05
C ILE A 27 -4.87 -4.10 8.68
N GLY A 28 -3.85 -4.07 9.54
CA GLY A 28 -3.35 -2.85 10.18
C GLY A 28 -2.04 -2.37 9.60
N PHE A 29 -1.83 -1.06 9.70
CA PHE A 29 -0.53 -0.43 9.52
C PHE A 29 -0.14 0.25 10.82
N ARG A 30 0.86 -0.32 11.49
CA ARG A 30 1.44 0.21 12.72
C ARG A 30 2.63 1.10 12.37
N LYS A 31 2.60 2.35 12.81
CA LYS A 31 3.67 3.32 12.61
C LYS A 31 4.87 2.98 13.49
N GLU A 32 6.05 2.95 12.90
CA GLU A 32 7.34 2.68 13.54
C GLU A 32 8.34 3.76 13.10
N GLY A 33 8.39 4.86 13.84
CA GLY A 33 9.14 6.05 13.41
C GLY A 33 8.55 6.62 12.12
N ASP A 34 9.34 6.60 11.04
CA ASP A 34 8.95 7.09 9.72
C ASP A 34 8.40 5.99 8.79
N THR A 35 8.36 4.73 9.24
CA THR A 35 7.86 3.61 8.46
C THR A 35 6.55 3.07 9.03
N TYR A 36 5.90 2.19 8.27
CA TYR A 36 4.74 1.43 8.73
C TYR A 36 5.01 -0.06 8.58
N SER A 37 4.73 -0.79 9.64
CA SER A 37 4.68 -2.26 9.67
C SER A 37 3.27 -2.73 9.37
N LEU A 38 3.13 -3.67 8.44
CA LEU A 38 1.84 -4.27 8.09
C LEU A 38 1.56 -5.45 9.04
N VAL A 39 0.48 -5.34 9.81
CA VAL A 39 0.11 -6.29 10.88
C VAL A 39 -1.27 -6.88 10.61
N ALA A 40 -1.38 -8.20 10.63
CA ALA A 40 -2.63 -8.91 10.43
C ALA A 40 -2.53 -10.35 10.95
N ASP A 41 -3.66 -10.95 11.32
CA ASP A 41 -3.76 -12.41 11.42
C ASP A 41 -4.06 -13.02 10.04
N TRP A 42 -2.98 -13.39 9.36
CA TRP A 42 -3.03 -13.94 8.01
C TRP A 42 -3.73 -15.29 7.92
N PHE A 43 -3.87 -16.03 9.02
CA PHE A 43 -4.53 -17.34 8.99
C PHE A 43 -6.01 -17.21 8.62
N GLY A 44 -6.67 -16.12 9.01
CA GLY A 44 -8.09 -15.88 8.69
C GLY A 44 -8.34 -15.11 7.40
N ILE A 45 -7.30 -14.53 6.79
CA ILE A 45 -7.40 -13.79 5.53
C ILE A 45 -7.17 -14.76 4.36
N ARG A 46 -8.24 -15.10 3.62
CA ARG A 46 -8.18 -16.16 2.60
C ARG A 46 -8.11 -15.66 1.17
N ASP A 47 -8.52 -14.41 0.93
CA ASP A 47 -8.66 -13.81 -0.41
C ASP A 47 -7.57 -12.77 -0.73
N ILE A 48 -6.63 -12.53 0.18
CA ILE A 48 -5.53 -11.58 0.00
C ILE A 48 -4.20 -12.29 0.27
N GLN A 49 -3.31 -12.28 -0.71
CA GLN A 49 -1.95 -12.78 -0.54
C GLN A 49 -1.03 -11.68 -0.01
N LYS A 50 -0.33 -11.96 1.09
CA LYS A 50 0.54 -10.99 1.78
C LYS A 50 1.58 -10.37 0.84
N ASP A 51 2.35 -11.20 0.15
CA ASP A 51 3.48 -10.73 -0.66
C ASP A 51 3.01 -9.95 -1.89
N GLU A 52 1.88 -10.37 -2.48
CA GLU A 52 1.22 -9.64 -3.56
C GLU A 52 0.75 -8.25 -3.09
N LEU A 53 0.12 -8.17 -1.91
CA LEU A 53 -0.31 -6.90 -1.33
C LEU A 53 0.89 -5.96 -1.08
N ILE A 54 1.97 -6.47 -0.48
CA ILE A 54 3.17 -5.68 -0.24
C ILE A 54 3.79 -5.20 -1.55
N ALA A 55 3.84 -6.06 -2.58
CA ALA A 55 4.35 -5.68 -3.89
C ALA A 55 3.51 -4.56 -4.53
N GLN A 56 2.18 -4.68 -4.52
CA GLN A 56 1.27 -3.65 -5.05
C GLN A 56 1.39 -2.33 -4.29
N LEU A 57 1.42 -2.37 -2.95
CA LEU A 57 1.60 -1.18 -2.13
C LEU A 57 2.93 -0.48 -2.41
N SER A 58 4.01 -1.26 -2.51
CA SER A 58 5.35 -0.75 -2.80
C SER A 58 5.41 -0.08 -4.17
N GLN A 59 4.83 -0.72 -5.19
CA GLN A 59 4.74 -0.15 -6.53
C GLN A 59 3.94 1.16 -6.55
N ARG A 60 2.77 1.18 -5.89
CA ARG A 60 1.93 2.38 -5.86
C ARG A 60 2.59 3.53 -5.09
N TYR A 61 3.30 3.23 -4.01
CA TYR A 61 4.11 4.22 -3.30
C TYR A 61 5.22 4.79 -4.19
N ALA A 62 5.99 3.92 -4.87
CA ALA A 62 7.04 4.34 -5.79
C ALA A 62 6.49 5.25 -6.90
N TYR A 63 5.36 4.89 -7.49
CA TYR A 63 4.64 5.72 -8.47
C TYR A 63 4.34 7.13 -7.92
N HIS A 64 3.77 7.23 -6.71
CA HIS A 64 3.45 8.53 -6.11
C HIS A 64 4.70 9.36 -5.80
N VAL A 65 5.76 8.73 -5.29
CA VAL A 65 7.05 9.38 -5.01
C VAL A 65 7.68 9.91 -6.30
N VAL A 66 7.71 9.10 -7.36
CA VAL A 66 8.26 9.50 -8.67
C VAL A 66 7.48 10.67 -9.24
N ARG A 67 6.14 10.58 -9.27
CA ARG A 67 5.29 11.67 -9.77
C ARG A 67 5.48 12.96 -9.00
N ALA A 68 5.50 12.90 -7.67
CA ALA A 68 5.70 14.08 -6.84
C ALA A 68 7.07 14.73 -7.10
N LYS A 69 8.16 13.94 -7.12
CA LYS A 69 9.52 14.45 -7.36
C LYS A 69 9.67 15.06 -8.76
N LEU A 70 9.14 14.41 -9.79
CA LEU A 70 9.23 14.90 -11.15
C LEU A 70 8.36 16.14 -11.38
N GLN A 71 7.18 16.21 -10.77
CA GLN A 71 6.35 17.41 -10.81
C GLN A 71 7.04 18.62 -10.17
N GLN A 72 7.69 18.43 -9.01
CA GLN A 72 8.53 19.46 -8.38
C GLN A 72 9.71 19.89 -9.25
N SER A 73 10.18 19.00 -10.14
CA SER A 73 11.27 19.25 -11.07
C SER A 73 10.81 19.83 -12.42
N GLY A 74 9.55 20.25 -12.54
CA GLY A 74 9.00 20.87 -13.74
C GLY A 74 8.58 19.89 -14.83
N PHE A 75 8.36 18.61 -14.51
CA PHE A 75 7.76 17.66 -15.43
C PHE A 75 6.25 17.55 -15.20
N SER A 76 5.51 17.17 -16.23
CA SER A 76 4.09 16.84 -16.13
C SER A 76 3.82 15.49 -16.79
N LEU A 77 2.91 14.73 -16.19
CA LEU A 77 2.46 13.44 -16.71
C LEU A 77 1.68 13.66 -18.01
N VAL A 78 2.07 12.97 -19.07
CA VAL A 78 1.39 13.00 -20.37
C VAL A 78 0.58 11.73 -20.56
N GLU A 79 1.14 10.59 -20.16
CA GLU A 79 0.50 9.28 -20.31
C GLU A 79 0.89 8.37 -19.14
N GLU A 80 -0.06 7.55 -18.71
CA GLU A 80 0.10 6.47 -17.74
C GLU A 80 -0.58 5.22 -18.30
N THR A 81 0.18 4.14 -18.43
CA THR A 81 -0.32 2.87 -18.98
C THR A 81 0.09 1.74 -18.05
N GLU A 82 -0.89 0.97 -17.60
CA GLU A 82 -0.68 -0.26 -16.84
C GLU A 82 -0.71 -1.46 -17.79
N GLN A 83 0.33 -2.30 -17.73
CA GLN A 83 0.46 -3.49 -18.55
C GLN A 83 -0.24 -4.70 -17.91
N GLN A 84 -0.40 -5.78 -18.67
CA GLN A 84 -1.04 -7.02 -18.18
C GLN A 84 -0.29 -7.66 -17.00
N ASP A 85 1.03 -7.46 -16.91
CA ASP A 85 1.87 -7.91 -15.81
C ASP A 85 1.89 -6.92 -14.61
N ARG A 86 1.03 -5.89 -14.65
CA ARG A 86 0.94 -4.76 -13.71
C ARG A 86 2.11 -3.81 -13.75
N THR A 87 3.00 -3.87 -14.74
CA THR A 87 4.04 -2.84 -14.94
C THR A 87 3.38 -1.51 -15.27
N ILE A 88 3.77 -0.43 -14.58
CA ILE A 88 3.26 0.93 -14.81
C ILE A 88 4.28 1.72 -15.62
N HIS A 89 3.91 2.10 -16.84
CA HIS A 89 4.69 2.99 -17.70
C HIS A 89 4.21 4.44 -17.55
N LEU A 90 5.14 5.35 -17.29
CA LEU A 90 4.87 6.78 -17.18
C LEU A 90 5.64 7.53 -18.26
N VAL A 91 4.91 8.28 -19.08
CA VAL A 91 5.49 9.24 -20.03
C VAL A 91 5.33 10.63 -19.45
N LEU A 92 6.45 11.32 -19.23
CA LEU A 92 6.46 12.68 -18.71
C LEU A 92 7.11 13.64 -19.69
N ARG A 93 6.59 14.87 -19.73
CA ARG A 93 7.16 15.98 -20.51
C ARG A 93 7.67 17.05 -19.58
N ARG A 94 8.86 17.58 -19.87
CA ARG A 94 9.33 18.79 -19.21
C ARG A 94 8.51 19.99 -19.69
N MET A 95 7.96 20.73 -18.75
CA MET A 95 7.35 22.02 -19.02
C MET A 95 8.48 23.05 -19.03
N THR A 96 8.71 23.65 -20.19
CA THR A 96 9.57 24.84 -20.38
C THR A 96 8.91 26.07 -19.81
#